data_AF-A0A9P7GEV1-F1
#
_entry.id   AF-A0A9P7GEV1-F1
#
_cell.length_a   1.000
_cell.length_b   1.000
_cell.length_c   1.000
_cell.angle_alpha   90.00
_cell.angle_beta   90.00
_cell.angle_gamma   90.00
#
_symmetry.space_group_name_H-M   'P 1'
#
loop_
_entity.id
_entity.type
_entity.pdbx_description
1 polymer ?
#
loop_
_entity_poly.entity_id
_entity_poly.type
_entity_poly.pdbx_seq_one_letter_code
_entity_poly.pdbx_strand_id
1 'polypeptide(L)'
;FLHDQSHYAVAQKKYVFIYDRDGVELHCLKSHIEPTRLEFLPYHWLLASIGNPGYLKYQDTSTGQLLTEHRTKLGACTTMAQNAHNAVIHLGHQNGCVTLWTPNLPHPAVQLLAHVGPVVSVHVDPSQGGRYMASAGRDGTVKVWDCRNWKGAVRDWVVRGGGDVELEWSACGVHAPLDPHPTPHQSPASAVPHAPHPPAPPNIRALLDPTAVAIRKKLEKQREEKLRARMAAKNRGEAPRKPLWIDSSAHHDS
;
A
#
# COMPACT_ATOMS: atom_id res chain seq x y z
N PHE A 1 3.95 -11.41 11.65
CA PHE A 1 4.20 -12.76 11.10
C PHE A 1 4.07 -12.72 9.58
N LEU A 2 4.75 -13.60 8.86
CA LEU A 2 4.64 -13.74 7.39
C LEU A 2 3.47 -14.69 7.05
N HIS A 3 3.61 -15.63 6.11
CA HIS A 3 2.49 -16.49 5.68
C HIS A 3 2.10 -17.56 6.69
N ASP A 4 2.97 -18.52 6.98
CA ASP A 4 2.58 -19.75 7.67
C ASP A 4 2.99 -19.76 9.15
N GLN A 5 3.17 -18.58 9.76
CA GLN A 5 3.72 -18.40 11.11
C GLN A 5 5.09 -19.07 11.36
N SER A 6 5.64 -19.75 10.36
CA SER A 6 7.00 -20.30 10.32
C SER A 6 8.03 -19.20 10.35
N HIS A 7 7.71 -18.05 9.75
CA HIS A 7 8.63 -16.94 9.65
C HIS A 7 7.99 -15.66 10.18
N TYR A 8 8.79 -14.82 10.82
CA TYR A 8 8.37 -13.49 11.24
C TYR A 8 9.45 -12.45 10.96
N ALA A 9 9.01 -11.27 10.55
CA ALA A 9 9.88 -10.13 10.31
C ALA A 9 9.88 -9.22 11.55
N VAL A 10 11.06 -8.75 11.96
CA VAL A 10 11.25 -7.82 13.07
C VAL A 10 12.01 -6.61 12.59
N ALA A 11 11.48 -5.43 12.89
CA ALA A 11 12.18 -4.16 12.75
C ALA A 11 13.17 -4.00 13.90
N GLN A 12 14.47 -4.10 13.61
CA GLN A 12 15.51 -3.73 14.57
C GLN A 12 15.91 -2.25 14.40
N LYS A 13 16.86 -1.79 15.23
CA LYS A 13 17.37 -0.42 15.22
C LYS A 13 17.76 0.09 13.84
N LYS A 14 18.42 -0.74 13.02
CA LYS A 14 18.96 -0.32 11.71
C LYS A 14 18.29 -0.99 10.51
N TYR A 15 17.96 -2.27 10.61
CA TYR A 15 17.44 -3.05 9.48
C TYR A 15 16.27 -3.95 9.91
N VAL A 16 15.51 -4.44 8.93
CA VAL A 16 14.55 -5.53 9.16
C VAL A 16 15.28 -6.86 9.09
N PHE A 17 14.97 -7.76 10.01
CA PHE A 17 15.45 -9.13 10.02
C PHE A 17 14.28 -10.09 9.93
N ILE A 18 14.48 -11.19 9.21
CA ILE A 18 13.52 -12.31 9.15
C ILE A 18 14.08 -13.44 10.00
N TYR A 19 13.25 -13.92 10.90
CA TYR A 19 13.51 -15.03 11.80
C TYR A 19 12.65 -16.22 11.44
N ASP A 20 13.17 -17.40 11.73
CA ASP A 20 12.39 -18.63 11.82
C ASP A 20 11.59 -18.67 13.14
N ARG A 21 10.62 -19.56 13.23
CA ARG A 21 9.79 -19.80 14.42
C ARG A 21 10.63 -20.12 15.66
N ASP A 22 11.77 -20.78 15.47
CA ASP A 22 12.70 -21.14 16.54
C ASP A 22 13.60 -19.96 16.96
N GLY A 23 13.45 -18.78 16.33
CA GLY A 23 14.20 -17.56 16.64
C GLY A 23 15.56 -17.48 15.96
N VAL A 24 15.84 -18.36 14.99
CA VAL A 24 17.07 -18.30 14.20
C VAL A 24 16.98 -17.19 13.16
N GLU A 25 18.03 -16.36 13.07
CA GLU A 25 18.13 -15.32 12.04
C GLU A 25 18.35 -15.94 10.66
N LEU A 26 17.38 -15.76 9.76
CA LEU A 26 17.48 -16.27 8.39
C LEU A 26 18.01 -15.22 7.42
N HIS A 27 17.53 -13.97 7.55
CA HIS A 27 17.85 -12.94 6.58
C HIS A 27 17.88 -11.53 7.18
N CYS A 28 18.76 -10.69 6.64
CA CYS A 28 18.86 -9.26 6.96
C CYS A 28 18.52 -8.42 5.71
N LEU A 29 17.38 -7.71 5.77
CA LEU A 29 16.88 -6.88 4.67
C LEU A 29 17.55 -5.50 4.73
N LYS A 30 18.75 -5.38 4.15
CA LYS A 30 19.57 -4.16 4.20
C LYS A 30 18.98 -2.95 3.47
N SER A 31 18.05 -3.17 2.53
CA SER A 31 17.33 -2.10 1.83
C SER A 31 16.36 -1.36 2.73
N HIS A 32 15.87 -2.00 3.80
CA HIS A 32 14.89 -1.46 4.75
C HIS A 32 15.64 -0.81 5.92
N ILE A 33 15.96 0.47 5.79
CA ILE A 33 16.75 1.21 6.78
C ILE A 33 15.82 1.89 7.79
N GLU A 34 16.06 1.62 9.08
CA GLU A 34 15.34 2.20 10.23
C GLU A 34 13.81 2.21 10.03
N PRO A 35 13.19 1.02 9.81
CA PRO A 35 11.75 0.88 9.69
C PRO A 35 11.05 1.25 11.01
N THR A 36 10.06 2.15 10.95
CA THR A 36 9.21 2.49 12.09
C THR A 36 8.03 1.53 12.21
N ARG A 37 7.46 1.10 11.08
CA ARG A 37 6.35 0.12 11.02
C ARG A 37 6.56 -0.89 9.90
N LEU A 38 6.00 -2.08 10.08
CA LEU A 38 6.00 -3.19 9.14
C LEU A 38 4.57 -3.75 9.01
N GLU A 39 4.15 -3.98 7.77
CA GLU A 39 2.86 -4.61 7.44
C GLU A 39 3.08 -5.65 6.36
N PHE A 40 2.37 -6.76 6.45
CA PHE A 40 2.56 -7.88 5.54
C PHE A 40 1.30 -8.18 4.75
N LEU A 41 1.40 -8.12 3.42
CA LEU A 41 0.30 -8.36 2.50
C LEU A 41 0.21 -9.86 2.15
N PRO A 42 -0.72 -10.63 2.76
CA PRO A 42 -0.69 -12.08 2.70
C PRO A 42 -1.04 -12.66 1.33
N TYR A 43 -1.83 -11.94 0.51
CA TYR A 43 -2.22 -12.42 -0.82
C TYR A 43 -1.20 -12.09 -1.92
N HIS A 44 -0.27 -11.16 -1.65
CA HIS A 44 0.68 -10.66 -2.64
C HIS A 44 2.13 -11.01 -2.31
N TRP A 45 2.37 -11.61 -1.12
CA TRP A 45 3.70 -11.97 -0.63
C TRP A 45 4.61 -10.75 -0.47
N LEU A 46 4.00 -9.58 -0.23
CA LEU A 46 4.71 -8.31 -0.10
C LEU A 46 4.85 -7.94 1.37
N LEU A 47 6.07 -7.64 1.79
CA LEU A 47 6.36 -6.94 3.03
C LEU A 47 6.47 -5.45 2.75
N ALA A 48 5.54 -4.68 3.31
CA ALA A 48 5.58 -3.24 3.31
C ALA A 48 6.29 -2.74 4.57
N SER A 49 7.27 -1.85 4.38
CA SER A 49 7.90 -1.15 5.49
C SER A 49 7.88 0.34 5.25
N ILE A 50 7.75 1.10 6.32
CA ILE A 50 7.94 2.55 6.30
C ILE A 50 9.08 2.90 7.25
N GLY A 51 10.01 3.73 6.79
CA GLY A 51 11.16 4.16 7.58
C GLY A 51 11.10 5.64 8.01
N ASN A 52 11.99 6.01 8.94
CA ASN A 52 12.19 7.40 9.38
C ASN A 52 12.29 8.44 8.24
N PRO A 53 13.02 8.18 7.13
CA PRO A 53 13.13 9.17 6.05
C PRO A 53 11.86 9.27 5.16
N GLY A 54 10.75 8.61 5.52
CA GLY A 54 9.49 8.67 4.77
C GLY A 54 9.52 7.88 3.47
N TYR A 55 10.28 6.79 3.45
CA TYR A 55 10.33 5.86 2.31
C TYR A 55 9.48 4.63 2.62
N LEU A 56 8.44 4.43 1.82
CA LEU A 56 7.63 3.23 1.81
C LEU A 56 8.26 2.24 0.83
N LYS A 57 8.67 1.08 1.33
CA LYS A 57 9.31 0.03 0.54
C LYS A 57 8.44 -1.20 0.52
N TYR A 58 8.22 -1.74 -0.68
CA TYR A 58 7.56 -3.01 -0.88
C TYR A 58 8.60 -4.04 -1.32
N GLN A 59 8.77 -5.08 -0.51
CA GLN A 59 9.67 -6.18 -0.82
C GLN A 59 8.87 -7.46 -1.00
N ASP A 60 9.15 -8.18 -2.06
CA ASP A 60 8.61 -9.53 -2.25
C ASP A 60 9.38 -10.50 -1.36
N THR A 61 8.65 -11.18 -0.48
CA THR A 61 9.18 -12.14 0.49
C THR A 61 9.45 -13.51 -0.12
N SER A 62 8.85 -13.82 -1.27
CA SER A 62 9.07 -15.08 -1.98
C SER A 62 10.36 -15.06 -2.79
N THR A 63 10.63 -13.95 -3.49
CA THR A 63 11.84 -13.77 -4.29
C THR A 63 12.97 -13.05 -3.55
N GLY A 64 12.65 -12.39 -2.43
CA GLY A 64 13.57 -11.53 -1.69
C GLY A 64 13.90 -10.21 -2.39
N GLN A 65 13.27 -9.90 -3.52
CA GLN A 65 13.58 -8.70 -4.30
C GLN A 65 12.78 -7.49 -3.82
N LEU A 66 13.41 -6.32 -3.80
CA LEU A 66 12.72 -5.05 -3.59
C LEU A 66 11.91 -4.72 -4.84
N LEU A 67 10.59 -4.67 -4.71
CA LEU A 67 9.66 -4.43 -5.82
C LEU A 67 9.63 -2.93 -6.16
N THR A 68 9.28 -2.10 -5.19
CA THR A 68 9.18 -0.65 -5.37
C THR A 68 9.56 0.13 -4.11
N GLU A 69 10.03 1.35 -4.31
CA GLU A 69 10.29 2.33 -3.28
C GLU A 69 9.54 3.62 -3.60
N HIS A 70 8.69 4.05 -2.67
CA HIS A 70 7.90 5.26 -2.78
C HIS A 70 8.32 6.28 -1.73
N ARG A 71 8.64 7.49 -2.19
CA ARG A 71 8.98 8.60 -1.31
C ARG A 71 7.73 9.41 -0.99
N THR A 72 7.32 9.42 0.28
CA THR A 72 6.09 10.11 0.71
C THR A 72 6.24 11.63 0.65
N LYS A 73 7.45 12.16 0.87
CA LYS A 73 7.79 13.59 0.96
C LYS A 73 7.10 14.36 2.10
N LEU A 74 6.40 13.68 3.00
CA LEU A 74 5.65 14.28 4.10
C LEU A 74 6.30 14.06 5.48
N GLY A 75 7.52 13.52 5.51
CA GLY A 75 8.31 13.27 6.72
C GLY A 75 8.18 11.84 7.25
N ALA A 76 8.61 11.65 8.50
CA ALA A 76 8.53 10.36 9.18
C ALA A 76 7.07 10.00 9.45
N CYS A 77 6.74 8.73 9.24
CA CYS A 77 5.41 8.20 9.42
C CYS A 77 5.42 7.25 10.62
N THR A 78 4.60 7.54 11.62
CA THR A 78 4.51 6.79 12.88
C THR A 78 3.47 5.68 12.82
N THR A 79 2.55 5.76 11.86
CA THR A 79 1.36 4.90 11.77
C THR A 79 1.19 4.35 10.37
N MET A 80 0.92 3.05 10.31
CA MET A 80 0.69 2.34 9.06
C MET A 80 -0.40 1.32 9.31
N ALA A 81 -1.31 1.18 8.35
CA ALA A 81 -2.32 0.12 8.36
C ALA A 81 -2.56 -0.40 6.95
N GLN A 82 -2.75 -1.69 6.84
CA GLN A 82 -3.10 -2.34 5.60
C GLN A 82 -4.61 -2.51 5.47
N ASN A 83 -5.12 -2.31 4.26
CA ASN A 83 -6.43 -2.82 3.88
C ASN A 83 -6.29 -4.20 3.21
N ALA A 84 -6.77 -5.25 3.89
CA ALA A 84 -6.64 -6.63 3.45
C ALA A 84 -7.40 -6.95 2.14
N HIS A 85 -8.42 -6.15 1.79
CA HIS A 85 -9.28 -6.42 0.63
C HIS A 85 -8.73 -5.83 -0.68
N ASN A 86 -8.03 -4.69 -0.60
CA ASN A 86 -7.53 -3.98 -1.78
C ASN A 86 -6.00 -3.84 -1.81
N ALA A 87 -5.29 -4.36 -0.80
CA ALA A 87 -3.84 -4.30 -0.69
C ALA A 87 -3.25 -2.88 -0.69
N VAL A 88 -4.05 -1.89 -0.28
CA VAL A 88 -3.61 -0.50 -0.13
C VAL A 88 -3.06 -0.30 1.28
N ILE A 89 -1.92 0.38 1.36
CA ILE A 89 -1.30 0.78 2.63
C ILE A 89 -1.71 2.22 2.94
N HIS A 90 -2.27 2.42 4.12
CA HIS A 90 -2.64 3.71 4.66
C HIS A 90 -1.51 4.19 5.57
N LEU A 91 -1.00 5.40 5.32
CA LEU A 91 0.08 6.01 6.08
C LEU A 91 -0.42 7.29 6.75
N GLY A 92 -0.24 7.40 8.07
CA GLY A 92 -0.53 8.63 8.81
C GLY A 92 0.73 9.46 9.03
N HIS A 93 0.67 10.73 8.64
CA HIS A 93 1.81 11.65 8.68
C HIS A 93 1.73 12.59 9.88
N GLN A 94 2.87 13.17 10.24
CA GLN A 94 2.97 14.15 11.33
C GLN A 94 2.26 15.48 11.03
N ASN A 95 1.99 15.77 9.76
CA ASN A 95 1.28 16.97 9.33
C ASN A 95 -0.26 16.79 9.32
N GLY A 96 -0.79 15.69 9.85
CA GLY A 96 -2.23 15.42 9.87
C GLY A 96 -2.81 14.86 8.57
N CYS A 97 -1.97 14.66 7.55
CA CYS A 97 -2.38 13.98 6.32
C CYS A 97 -2.38 12.46 6.51
N VAL A 98 -3.34 11.81 5.89
CA VAL A 98 -3.34 10.36 5.63
C VAL A 98 -3.13 10.16 4.13
N THR A 99 -2.16 9.34 3.74
CA THR A 99 -1.93 9.00 2.33
C THR A 99 -2.09 7.52 2.09
N LEU A 100 -2.68 7.18 0.93
CA LEU A 100 -2.96 5.82 0.52
C LEU A 100 -2.01 5.42 -0.61
N TRP A 101 -1.39 4.26 -0.48
CA TRP A 101 -0.35 3.80 -1.38
C TRP A 101 -0.65 2.42 -1.94
N THR A 102 -0.36 2.26 -3.21
CA THR A 102 -0.38 0.99 -3.94
C THR A 102 0.96 0.86 -4.65
N PRO A 103 1.57 -0.34 -4.70
CA PRO A 103 2.87 -0.53 -5.37
C PRO A 103 2.84 -0.18 -6.87
N ASN A 104 1.66 -0.22 -7.50
CA ASN A 104 1.46 0.06 -8.92
C ASN A 104 1.57 1.55 -9.27
N LEU A 105 1.45 2.45 -8.30
CA LEU A 105 1.40 3.90 -8.53
C LEU A 105 2.60 4.58 -7.85
N PRO A 106 3.39 5.38 -8.59
CA PRO A 106 4.53 6.09 -8.00
C PRO A 106 4.13 7.23 -7.05
N HIS A 107 2.89 7.69 -7.15
CA HIS A 107 2.30 8.77 -6.34
C HIS A 107 1.21 8.18 -5.43
N PRO A 108 0.86 8.84 -4.30
CA PRO A 108 -0.23 8.36 -3.47
C PRO A 108 -1.53 8.35 -4.26
N ALA A 109 -2.31 7.27 -4.13
CA ALA A 109 -3.60 7.13 -4.77
C ALA A 109 -4.61 8.16 -4.23
N VAL A 110 -4.52 8.42 -2.92
CA VAL A 110 -5.32 9.43 -2.21
C VAL A 110 -4.43 10.14 -1.21
N GLN A 111 -4.61 11.46 -1.11
CA GLN A 111 -4.04 12.29 -0.06
C GLN A 111 -5.18 13.03 0.63
N LEU A 112 -5.36 12.74 1.91
CA LEU A 112 -6.47 13.22 2.72
C LEU A 112 -5.93 14.05 3.88
N LEU A 113 -6.37 15.30 4.01
CA LEU A 113 -6.12 16.08 5.22
C LEU A 113 -7.16 15.69 6.27
N ALA A 114 -6.78 14.80 7.18
CA ALA A 114 -7.71 14.22 8.14
C ALA A 114 -7.76 15.02 9.45
N HIS A 115 -6.60 15.48 9.92
CA HIS A 115 -6.43 16.10 11.23
C HIS A 115 -5.61 17.39 11.13
N VAL A 116 -5.77 18.28 12.11
CA VAL A 116 -4.96 19.51 12.22
C VAL A 116 -3.59 19.20 12.80
N GLY A 117 -3.53 18.21 13.70
CA GLY A 117 -2.30 17.72 14.31
C GLY A 117 -1.80 16.38 13.71
N PRO A 118 -0.68 15.85 14.22
CA PRO A 118 -0.13 14.55 13.82
C PRO A 118 -1.17 13.44 13.89
N VAL A 119 -1.18 12.55 12.89
CA VAL A 119 -1.99 11.33 12.93
C VAL A 119 -1.32 10.32 13.84
N VAL A 120 -2.00 9.94 14.93
CA VAL A 120 -1.49 9.07 16.00
C VAL A 120 -1.85 7.62 15.77
N SER A 121 -2.98 7.35 15.12
CA SER A 121 -3.39 5.99 14.76
C SER A 121 -4.27 5.98 13.52
N VAL A 122 -4.15 4.94 12.69
CA VAL A 122 -4.97 4.70 11.50
C VAL A 122 -5.27 3.22 11.44
N HIS A 123 -6.54 2.84 11.34
CA HIS A 123 -6.94 1.44 11.16
C HIS A 123 -8.08 1.30 10.16
N VAL A 124 -8.10 0.18 9.46
CA VAL A 124 -9.11 -0.16 8.46
C VAL A 124 -10.04 -1.21 9.04
N ASP A 125 -11.33 -1.09 8.76
CA ASP A 125 -12.35 -2.06 9.15
C ASP A 125 -12.13 -3.41 8.42
N PRO A 126 -11.80 -4.50 9.14
CA PRO A 126 -11.65 -5.81 8.53
C PRO A 126 -13.00 -6.49 8.24
N SER A 127 -14.09 -6.07 8.88
CA SER A 127 -15.37 -6.78 8.86
C SER A 127 -16.21 -6.46 7.62
N GLN A 128 -16.22 -5.20 7.17
CA GLN A 128 -17.02 -4.75 6.03
C GLN A 128 -16.20 -4.59 4.75
N GLY A 129 -15.31 -5.53 4.46
CA GLY A 129 -14.61 -5.52 3.19
C GLY A 129 -13.59 -4.38 3.05
N GLY A 130 -13.09 -3.83 4.17
CA GLY A 130 -12.15 -2.68 4.13
C GLY A 130 -12.80 -1.38 3.68
N ARG A 131 -14.13 -1.26 3.80
CA ARG A 131 -14.87 -0.08 3.35
C ARG A 131 -14.60 1.16 4.20
N TYR A 132 -14.45 0.98 5.50
CA TYR A 132 -14.26 2.10 6.42
C TYR A 132 -12.82 2.17 6.93
N MET A 133 -12.35 3.39 7.13
CA MET A 133 -11.06 3.68 7.77
C MET A 133 -11.31 4.62 8.94
N ALA A 134 -10.73 4.33 10.09
CA ALA A 134 -10.69 5.23 11.23
C ALA A 134 -9.30 5.88 11.33
N SER A 135 -9.26 7.18 11.61
CA SER A 135 -8.04 7.92 11.90
C SER A 135 -8.20 8.68 13.21
N ALA A 136 -7.15 8.69 14.04
CA ALA A 136 -7.05 9.49 15.25
C ALA A 136 -5.91 10.50 15.10
N GLY A 137 -6.20 11.74 15.47
CA GLY A 137 -5.21 12.81 15.53
C GLY A 137 -4.85 13.17 16.96
N ARG A 138 -3.67 13.75 17.13
CA ARG A 138 -3.27 14.41 18.40
C ARG A 138 -4.09 15.67 18.69
N ASP A 139 -4.94 16.09 17.75
CA ASP A 139 -5.96 17.12 17.95
C ASP A 139 -7.12 16.65 18.85
N GLY A 140 -7.10 15.40 19.32
CA GLY A 140 -8.13 14.83 20.19
C GLY A 140 -9.39 14.44 19.41
N THR A 141 -9.31 14.38 18.08
CA THR A 141 -10.43 13.95 17.25
C THR A 141 -10.18 12.58 16.63
N VAL A 142 -11.25 11.80 16.54
CA VAL A 142 -11.29 10.54 15.81
C VAL A 142 -12.27 10.70 14.67
N LYS A 143 -11.89 10.33 13.45
CA LYS A 143 -12.72 10.46 12.25
C LYS A 143 -12.80 9.12 11.53
N VAL A 144 -13.98 8.77 11.06
CA VAL A 144 -14.22 7.61 10.21
C VAL A 144 -14.53 8.07 8.79
N TRP A 145 -13.91 7.40 7.82
CA TRP A 145 -13.92 7.74 6.41
C TRP A 145 -14.45 6.57 5.59
N ASP A 146 -15.18 6.84 4.51
CA ASP A 146 -15.55 5.83 3.52
C ASP A 146 -14.43 5.75 2.46
N CYS A 147 -13.78 4.59 2.35
CA CYS A 147 -12.68 4.37 1.42
C CYS A 147 -13.10 4.48 -0.06
N ARG A 148 -14.41 4.43 -0.36
CA ARG A 148 -14.94 4.66 -1.70
C ARG A 148 -15.28 6.12 -1.97
N ASN A 149 -15.41 6.94 -0.92
CA ASN A 149 -15.79 8.35 -1.02
C ASN A 149 -15.06 9.22 0.01
N TRP A 150 -13.97 9.84 -0.43
CA TRP A 150 -13.10 10.68 0.40
C TRP A 150 -13.56 12.14 0.55
N LYS A 151 -14.80 12.47 0.14
CA LYS A 151 -15.31 13.85 0.18
C LYS A 151 -15.49 14.40 1.59
N GLY A 152 -15.65 13.52 2.60
CA GLY A 152 -15.82 13.94 3.99
C GLY A 152 -15.78 12.78 4.97
N ALA A 153 -15.66 13.10 6.25
CA ALA A 153 -15.76 12.12 7.32
C ALA A 153 -17.22 11.68 7.47
N VAL A 154 -17.44 10.38 7.55
CA VAL A 154 -18.74 9.76 7.79
C VAL A 154 -19.18 10.02 9.24
N ARG A 155 -18.23 9.97 10.16
CA ARG A 155 -18.43 10.25 11.59
C ARG A 155 -17.19 10.88 12.17
N ASP A 156 -17.40 11.74 13.16
CA ASP A 156 -16.35 12.35 13.96
C ASP A 156 -16.68 12.31 15.45
N TRP A 157 -15.66 12.11 16.26
CA TRP A 157 -15.73 12.09 17.71
C TRP A 157 -14.63 12.95 18.29
N VAL A 158 -14.90 13.56 19.43
CA VAL A 158 -13.91 14.31 20.21
C VAL A 158 -13.63 13.51 21.49
N VAL A 159 -12.39 13.07 21.65
CA VAL A 159 -11.93 12.32 22.82
C VAL A 159 -11.52 13.32 23.89
N ARG A 160 -12.10 13.18 25.09
CA ARG A 160 -11.76 14.02 26.24
C ARG A 160 -10.52 13.45 26.93
N GLY A 161 -9.47 14.27 27.06
CA GLY A 161 -8.17 13.88 27.60
C GLY A 161 -7.17 13.68 26.47
N GLY A 162 -6.34 14.70 26.22
CA GLY A 162 -5.40 14.79 25.08
C GLY A 162 -4.20 13.85 25.20
N GLY A 163 -4.44 12.55 25.21
CA GLY A 163 -3.43 11.50 25.11
C GLY A 163 -3.30 10.96 23.69
N ASP A 164 -2.24 10.21 23.44
CA ASP A 164 -2.09 9.42 22.21
C ASP A 164 -3.18 8.33 22.20
N VAL A 165 -4.09 8.40 21.22
CA VAL A 165 -5.19 7.46 21.08
C VAL A 165 -4.77 6.37 20.10
N GLU A 166 -4.59 5.16 20.61
CA GLU A 166 -4.51 3.96 19.77
C GLU A 166 -5.93 3.53 19.39
N LEU A 167 -6.17 3.34 18.10
CA LEU A 167 -7.43 2.86 17.58
C LEU A 167 -7.29 1.39 17.23
N GLU A 168 -8.32 0.59 17.48
CA GLU A 168 -8.42 -0.74 16.91
C GLU A 168 -9.87 -0.97 16.51
N TRP A 169 -10.10 -1.53 15.32
CA TRP A 169 -11.43 -1.96 14.95
C TRP A 169 -11.72 -3.27 15.67
N SER A 170 -12.85 -3.33 16.37
CA SER A 170 -13.39 -4.60 16.84
C SER A 170 -13.61 -5.52 15.63
N ALA A 171 -13.00 -6.71 15.67
CA ALA A 171 -13.19 -7.74 14.65
C ALA A 171 -14.62 -8.34 14.66
N CYS A 172 -15.49 -7.92 15.59
CA CYS A 172 -16.82 -8.48 15.77
C CYS A 172 -17.89 -7.69 15.01
N GLY A 173 -18.28 -8.19 13.84
CA GLY A 173 -19.59 -7.93 13.26
C GLY A 173 -20.64 -8.82 13.92
N VAL A 174 -21.48 -8.24 14.78
CA VAL A 174 -22.77 -8.77 15.25
C VAL A 174 -22.76 -10.13 15.96
N HIS A 175 -22.85 -10.11 17.29
CA HIS A 175 -23.72 -11.06 18.00
C HIS A 175 -24.80 -10.26 18.73
N ALA A 176 -26.05 -10.63 18.46
CA ALA A 176 -27.28 -10.08 19.03
C ALA A 176 -27.27 -10.15 20.58
N PRO A 177 -28.05 -9.29 21.26
CA PRO A 177 -28.04 -9.23 22.72
C PRO A 177 -28.76 -10.45 23.26
N LEU A 178 -28.10 -11.20 24.14
CA LEU A 178 -28.74 -12.19 24.99
C LEU A 178 -28.36 -11.92 26.43
N ASP A 179 -29.42 -11.83 27.23
CA ASP A 179 -29.53 -11.45 28.63
C ASP A 179 -28.51 -12.09 29.61
N PRO A 180 -28.32 -11.49 30.80
CA PRO A 180 -27.33 -11.95 31.78
C PRO A 180 -27.77 -13.23 32.49
N HIS A 181 -26.92 -14.26 32.39
CA HIS A 181 -26.47 -15.28 33.38
C HIS A 181 -27.26 -15.53 34.70
N PRO A 182 -27.03 -16.66 35.45
CA PRO A 182 -26.13 -17.80 35.18
C PRO A 182 -26.67 -19.20 35.58
N THR A 183 -26.01 -20.27 35.13
CA THR A 183 -25.39 -21.26 36.05
C THR A 183 -24.51 -22.26 35.27
N PRO A 184 -23.43 -22.79 35.88
CA PRO A 184 -22.38 -23.52 35.16
C PRO A 184 -22.40 -25.02 35.48
N HIS A 185 -22.41 -25.91 34.49
CA HIS A 185 -22.00 -27.30 34.72
C HIS A 185 -21.32 -27.91 33.49
N GLN A 186 -20.04 -28.24 33.70
CA GLN A 186 -19.31 -29.41 33.22
C GLN A 186 -19.06 -29.57 31.71
N SER A 187 -17.79 -29.41 31.35
CA SER A 187 -17.17 -30.05 30.18
C SER A 187 -17.15 -31.57 30.34
N PRO A 188 -17.28 -32.31 29.23
CA PRO A 188 -16.21 -33.24 28.89
C PRO A 188 -15.77 -33.14 27.41
N ALA A 189 -14.66 -33.81 27.15
CA ALA A 189 -13.77 -33.66 26.00
C ALA A 189 -14.31 -34.13 24.63
N SER A 190 -13.53 -33.73 23.61
CA SER A 190 -13.37 -34.30 22.27
C SER A 190 -14.18 -33.67 21.12
N ALA A 191 -13.40 -33.13 20.18
CA ALA A 191 -13.57 -33.11 18.71
C ALA A 191 -13.20 -31.73 18.18
N VAL A 192 -11.98 -31.61 17.64
CA VAL A 192 -11.57 -30.48 16.81
C VAL A 192 -12.39 -30.52 15.52
N PRO A 193 -13.20 -29.51 15.18
CA PRO A 193 -13.69 -29.36 13.82
C PRO A 193 -12.62 -28.61 13.02
N HIS A 194 -12.00 -29.35 12.11
CA HIS A 194 -11.19 -28.84 11.03
C HIS A 194 -11.97 -27.72 10.30
N ALA A 195 -11.45 -26.49 10.31
CA ALA A 195 -12.04 -25.40 9.56
C ALA A 195 -12.01 -25.74 8.06
N PRO A 196 -13.11 -25.62 7.31
CA PRO A 196 -13.07 -25.81 5.87
C PRO A 196 -12.22 -24.71 5.23
N HIS A 197 -11.28 -25.13 4.38
CA HIS A 197 -10.54 -24.26 3.47
C HIS A 197 -11.49 -23.24 2.80
N PRO A 198 -11.10 -21.97 2.66
CA PRO A 198 -11.87 -21.03 1.84
C PRO A 198 -11.92 -21.55 0.39
N PRO A 199 -13.08 -21.46 -0.29
CA PRO A 199 -13.17 -21.89 -1.68
C PRO A 199 -12.22 -21.06 -2.55
N ALA A 200 -11.52 -21.74 -3.46
CA ALA A 200 -10.63 -21.12 -4.43
C ALA A 200 -11.35 -19.98 -5.18
N PRO A 201 -10.68 -18.84 -5.45
CA PRO A 201 -11.27 -17.78 -6.25
C PRO A 201 -11.62 -18.33 -7.65
N PRO A 202 -12.73 -17.87 -8.26
CA PRO A 202 -13.08 -18.28 -9.61
C PRO A 202 -11.92 -17.93 -10.55
N ASN A 203 -11.51 -18.90 -11.38
CA ASN A 203 -10.49 -18.73 -12.41
C ASN A 203 -10.83 -17.51 -13.30
N ILE A 204 -10.13 -16.39 -13.12
CA ILE A 204 -10.24 -15.18 -13.99
C ILE A 204 -9.71 -15.44 -15.41
N ARG A 205 -9.36 -16.69 -15.76
CA ARG A 205 -8.99 -17.09 -17.12
C ARG A 205 -10.17 -17.30 -18.07
N ALA A 206 -11.43 -17.24 -17.62
CA ALA A 206 -12.59 -17.57 -18.45
C ALA A 206 -13.43 -16.38 -18.95
N LEU A 207 -13.01 -15.13 -18.73
CA LEU A 207 -13.72 -13.94 -19.25
C LEU A 207 -12.77 -12.96 -19.97
N LEU A 208 -11.96 -13.49 -20.88
CA LEU A 208 -11.33 -12.66 -21.91
C LEU A 208 -12.26 -12.64 -23.13
N ASP A 209 -13.02 -11.55 -23.23
CA ASP A 209 -13.77 -11.19 -24.42
C ASP A 209 -12.84 -11.27 -25.67
N PRO A 210 -13.14 -12.09 -26.69
CA PRO A 210 -12.28 -12.26 -27.87
C PRO A 210 -11.96 -10.94 -28.57
N THR A 211 -12.84 -9.95 -28.44
CA THR A 211 -12.67 -8.60 -28.99
C THR A 211 -11.56 -7.81 -28.29
N ALA A 212 -11.42 -7.95 -26.96
CA ALA A 212 -10.40 -7.26 -26.17
C ALA A 212 -8.99 -7.81 -26.45
N VAL A 213 -8.86 -9.10 -26.73
CA VAL A 213 -7.58 -9.73 -27.12
C VAL A 213 -7.10 -9.23 -28.49
N ALA A 214 -8.03 -9.07 -29.44
CA ALA A 214 -7.72 -8.54 -30.76
C ALA A 214 -7.26 -7.08 -30.71
N ILE A 215 -7.91 -6.25 -29.87
CA ILE A 215 -7.52 -4.85 -29.67
C ILE A 215 -6.12 -4.76 -29.03
N ARG A 216 -5.83 -5.60 -28.04
CA ARG A 216 -4.52 -5.61 -27.36
C ARG A 216 -3.38 -6.04 -28.30
N LYS A 217 -3.58 -7.08 -29.12
CA LYS A 217 -2.63 -7.47 -30.17
C LYS A 217 -2.41 -6.39 -31.22
N LYS A 218 -3.47 -5.68 -31.62
CA LYS A 218 -3.37 -4.59 -32.60
C LYS A 218 -2.58 -3.40 -32.03
N LEU A 219 -2.78 -3.08 -30.75
CA LEU A 219 -2.06 -2.00 -30.07
C LEU A 219 -0.58 -2.34 -29.84
N GLU A 220 -0.26 -3.60 -29.52
CA GLU A 220 1.13 -4.08 -29.42
C GLU A 220 1.85 -4.02 -30.77
N LYS A 221 1.20 -4.48 -31.85
CA LYS A 221 1.76 -4.40 -33.21
C LYS A 221 2.04 -2.95 -33.63
N GLN A 222 1.12 -2.02 -33.34
CA GLN A 222 1.33 -0.59 -33.60
C GLN A 222 2.47 -0.01 -32.76
N ARG A 223 2.63 -0.46 -31.52
CA ARG A 223 3.72 -0.01 -30.64
C ARG A 223 5.08 -0.50 -31.13
N GLU A 224 5.17 -1.74 -31.62
CA GLU A 224 6.37 -2.31 -32.22
C GLU A 224 6.73 -1.63 -33.55
N GLU A 225 5.75 -1.38 -34.43
CA GLU A 225 5.97 -0.65 -35.68
C GLU A 225 6.46 0.78 -35.42
N LYS A 226 5.87 1.47 -34.44
CA LYS A 226 6.30 2.82 -34.04
C LYS A 226 7.70 2.81 -33.41
N LEU A 227 8.04 1.77 -32.65
CA LEU A 227 9.39 1.60 -32.09
C LEU A 227 10.42 1.32 -33.20
N ARG A 228 10.08 0.45 -34.16
CA ARG A 228 10.92 0.16 -35.34
C ARG A 228 11.14 1.40 -36.20
N ALA A 229 10.10 2.19 -36.46
CA ALA A 229 10.20 3.45 -37.20
C ALA A 229 11.12 4.45 -36.48
N ARG A 230 11.01 4.56 -35.15
CA ARG A 230 11.85 5.44 -34.33
C ARG A 230 13.32 4.99 -34.29
N MET A 231 13.57 3.68 -34.26
CA MET A 231 14.93 3.12 -34.36
C MET A 231 15.52 3.29 -35.77
N ALA A 232 14.70 3.13 -36.82
CA ALA A 232 15.11 3.36 -38.21
C ALA A 232 15.41 4.83 -38.49
N ALA A 233 14.68 5.77 -37.87
CA ALA A 233 14.98 7.20 -37.93
C ALA A 233 16.29 7.54 -37.21
N LYS A 234 16.56 6.89 -36.06
CA LYS A 234 17.81 7.06 -35.31
C LYS A 234 19.04 6.52 -36.07
N ASN A 235 18.88 5.41 -36.81
CA ASN A 235 19.95 4.83 -37.63
C ASN A 235 20.17 5.54 -38.97
N ARG A 236 19.22 6.36 -39.44
CA ARG A 236 19.33 7.08 -40.71
C ARG A 236 20.14 8.36 -40.65
N GLY A 237 20.74 8.71 -39.51
CA GLY A 237 21.80 9.72 -39.42
C GLY A 237 21.54 11.00 -40.20
N GLU A 238 20.29 11.49 -40.22
CA GLU A 238 19.97 12.74 -40.90
C GLU A 238 20.31 13.87 -39.94
N ALA A 239 21.50 14.46 -40.16
CA ALA A 239 21.91 15.68 -39.49
C ALA A 239 20.82 16.76 -39.70
N PRO A 240 20.50 17.57 -38.67
CA PRO A 240 19.53 18.63 -38.85
C PRO A 240 20.05 19.62 -39.90
N ARG A 241 19.31 19.77 -41.00
CA ARG A 241 19.53 20.83 -41.98
C ARG A 241 19.47 22.17 -41.22
N LYS A 242 20.60 22.88 -41.18
CA LYS A 242 20.65 24.27 -40.71
C LYS A 242 19.61 25.09 -41.50
N PRO A 243 18.82 25.95 -40.85
CA PRO A 243 17.90 26.82 -41.56
C PRO A 243 18.70 27.87 -42.36
N LEU A 244 18.42 27.95 -43.67
CA LEU A 244 18.89 29.02 -44.55
C LEU A 244 18.17 30.31 -44.15
N TRP A 245 18.89 31.22 -43.49
CA TRP A 245 18.54 32.63 -43.43
C TRP A 245 19.71 33.43 -44.01
N ILE A 246 19.49 33.86 -45.26
CA ILE A 246 19.95 35.09 -45.94
C ILE A 246 21.19 35.79 -45.33
N ASP A 247 22.34 35.62 -45.98
CA ASP A 247 23.41 36.62 -45.96
C ASP A 247 23.02 37.73 -46.96
N SER A 248 22.88 38.95 -46.47
CA SER A 248 22.85 40.14 -47.31
C SER A 248 23.50 41.32 -46.56
N SER A 249 24.37 42.02 -47.29
CA SER A 249 25.03 43.31 -46.99
C SER A 249 26.20 43.27 -45.99
N ALA A 250 27.34 43.93 -46.22
CA ALA A 250 27.82 44.67 -47.37
C ALA A 250 29.34 44.84 -47.23
N HIS A 251 30.02 44.89 -48.37
CA HIS A 251 31.35 45.46 -48.50
C HIS A 251 31.37 46.93 -48.05
N HIS A 252 32.43 47.30 -47.34
CA HIS A 252 32.95 48.66 -47.36
C HIS A 252 34.47 48.56 -47.43
N ASP A 253 35.00 48.67 -48.65
CA ASP A 253 36.36 49.14 -48.91
C ASP A 253 36.21 50.38 -49.79
N SER A 254 36.67 51.51 -49.26
CA SER A 254 37.22 52.68 -49.96
C SER A 254 37.92 53.56 -48.93
#